data_AF-A0A357IBK1-F1
#
_entry.id   AF-A0A357IBK1-F1
#
_cell.length_a   1.000
_cell.length_b   1.000
_cell.length_c   1.000
_cell.angle_alpha   90.00
_cell.angle_beta   90.00
_cell.angle_gamma   90.00
#
_symmetry.space_group_name_H-M   'P 1'
#
loop_
_entity.id
_entity.type
_entity.pdbx_description
1 polymer ?
#
loop_
_entity_poly.entity_id
_entity_poly.type
_entity_poly.pdbx_seq_one_letter_code
_entity_poly.pdbx_strand_id
1 'polypeptide(L)'
;MVWFAVILQDIDIKERTDFMDKAVKPYALWAFLSVCLLVSGLYYYLFRYAGIPGDPSAGTFPSFIFVLSFTVLARLTSTAHNTLGRELQSGAWLFVALVFEPLLGTFDVGDVAAALAGYVVALPLSRAIDRNKPRIRVGKTFHLLTLASGLFFIIGSDDFCADGECDHSADPVYMSYAALRSAVELTDPRPIRAGGNFVLYGDYLLINERNQGIHVIDNRDPAVPKAVAFITVPGNTSLVVRNDIIFADSFVDLVALATSDMKTLDEVSRQQDIFPYDPYQAIDDDVVLGSWDTEKGVVIGYD
;
A
#
# COMPACT_ATOMS: atom_id res chain seq x y z
N MET A 1 2.17 6.77 -37.06
CA MET A 1 0.80 6.53 -37.57
C MET A 1 0.67 6.59 -39.09
N VAL A 2 1.52 7.33 -39.83
CA VAL A 2 1.39 7.46 -41.30
C VAL A 2 2.01 6.30 -42.10
N TRP A 3 2.99 5.58 -41.54
CA TRP A 3 3.64 4.44 -42.22
C TRP A 3 2.81 3.13 -42.23
N PHE A 4 1.79 3.01 -41.36
CA PHE A 4 0.92 1.84 -41.32
C PHE A 4 -0.18 1.86 -42.39
N ALA A 5 -0.50 3.04 -42.96
CA ALA A 5 -1.59 3.19 -43.91
C ALA A 5 -1.21 2.80 -45.34
N VAL A 6 0.07 2.94 -45.72
CA VAL A 6 0.57 2.68 -47.09
C VAL A 6 0.71 1.17 -47.36
N ILE A 7 1.09 0.38 -46.35
CA ILE A 7 1.22 -1.09 -46.47
C ILE A 7 -0.15 -1.78 -46.64
N LEU A 8 -1.23 -1.13 -46.19
CA LEU A 8 -2.57 -1.72 -46.18
C LEU A 8 -3.41 -1.41 -47.44
N GLN A 9 -2.87 -0.69 -48.42
CA GLN A 9 -3.56 -0.39 -49.69
C GLN A 9 -3.31 -1.44 -50.79
N ASP A 10 -2.28 -2.27 -50.67
CA ASP A 10 -1.90 -3.28 -51.68
C ASP A 10 -2.30 -4.73 -51.32
N ILE A 11 -3.01 -4.93 -50.22
CA ILE A 11 -3.45 -6.27 -49.76
C ILE A 11 -4.92 -6.45 -50.08
N ASP A 12 -5.24 -7.52 -50.82
CA ASP A 12 -6.60 -7.91 -51.18
C ASP A 12 -7.51 -7.97 -49.93
N ILE A 13 -8.76 -7.50 -50.07
CA ILE A 13 -9.71 -7.31 -48.95
C ILE A 13 -9.90 -8.61 -48.16
N LYS A 14 -9.77 -9.77 -48.82
CA LYS A 14 -9.88 -11.09 -48.21
C LYS A 14 -8.68 -11.46 -47.32
N GLU A 15 -7.46 -11.08 -47.70
CA GLU A 15 -6.26 -11.27 -46.89
C GLU A 15 -6.21 -10.30 -45.70
N ARG A 16 -6.76 -9.08 -45.86
CA ARG A 16 -6.88 -8.11 -44.77
C ARG A 16 -7.77 -8.61 -43.64
N THR A 17 -8.91 -9.25 -43.96
CA THR A 17 -9.79 -9.86 -42.94
C THR A 17 -9.15 -11.06 -42.24
N ASP A 18 -8.39 -11.87 -42.96
CA ASP A 18 -7.73 -13.06 -42.41
C ASP A 18 -6.52 -12.68 -41.53
N PHE A 19 -5.79 -11.62 -41.90
CA PHE A 19 -4.74 -11.02 -41.07
C PHE A 19 -5.29 -10.38 -39.81
N MET A 20 -6.37 -9.59 -39.89
CA MET A 20 -7.02 -9.01 -38.70
C MET A 20 -7.57 -10.10 -37.76
N ASP A 21 -8.13 -11.18 -38.30
CA ASP A 21 -8.64 -12.29 -37.48
C ASP A 21 -7.54 -13.12 -36.81
N LYS A 22 -6.42 -13.36 -37.51
CA LYS A 22 -5.28 -14.12 -36.97
C LYS A 22 -4.36 -13.28 -36.07
N ALA A 23 -4.23 -11.98 -36.35
CA ALA A 23 -3.23 -11.12 -35.71
C ALA A 23 -3.80 -10.06 -34.75
N VAL A 24 -5.11 -9.87 -34.60
CA VAL A 24 -5.66 -8.86 -33.66
C VAL A 24 -6.58 -9.47 -32.58
N LYS A 25 -7.29 -10.56 -32.89
CA LYS A 25 -8.16 -11.24 -31.91
C LYS A 25 -7.43 -11.84 -30.69
N PRO A 26 -6.23 -12.44 -30.81
CA PRO A 26 -5.44 -12.84 -29.64
C PRO A 26 -5.10 -11.64 -28.77
N TYR A 27 -4.67 -10.54 -29.39
CA TYR A 27 -4.23 -9.33 -28.69
C TYR A 27 -5.37 -8.62 -27.95
N ALA A 28 -6.61 -8.68 -28.42
CA ALA A 28 -7.76 -8.14 -27.70
C ALA A 28 -8.11 -8.95 -26.43
N LEU A 29 -7.93 -10.28 -26.46
CA LEU A 29 -8.12 -11.13 -25.27
C LEU A 29 -6.97 -10.94 -24.27
N TRP A 30 -5.74 -10.86 -24.78
CA TRP A 30 -4.56 -10.53 -23.98
C TRP A 30 -4.66 -9.13 -23.37
N ALA A 31 -5.16 -8.14 -24.12
CA ALA A 31 -5.42 -6.81 -23.60
C ALA A 31 -6.48 -6.82 -22.51
N PHE A 32 -7.59 -7.57 -22.68
CA PHE A 32 -8.62 -7.69 -21.66
C PHE A 32 -8.09 -8.32 -20.36
N LEU A 33 -7.35 -9.42 -20.46
CA LEU A 33 -6.78 -10.10 -19.30
C LEU A 33 -5.67 -9.28 -18.64
N SER A 34 -4.86 -8.58 -19.42
CA SER A 34 -3.86 -7.64 -18.90
C SER A 34 -4.53 -6.47 -18.19
N VAL A 35 -5.65 -5.95 -18.70
CA VAL A 35 -6.43 -4.91 -18.05
C VAL A 35 -7.05 -5.43 -16.74
N CYS A 36 -7.60 -6.65 -16.70
CA CYS A 36 -8.12 -7.22 -15.46
C CYS A 36 -7.03 -7.41 -14.39
N LEU A 37 -5.86 -7.90 -14.78
CA LEU A 37 -4.72 -8.06 -13.87
C LEU A 37 -4.14 -6.70 -13.44
N LEU A 38 -4.07 -5.71 -14.34
CA LEU A 38 -3.66 -4.35 -14.00
C LEU A 38 -4.65 -3.67 -13.06
N VAL A 39 -5.96 -3.86 -13.25
CA VAL A 39 -7.00 -3.32 -12.37
C VAL A 39 -6.95 -3.98 -11.00
N SER A 40 -6.71 -5.30 -10.93
CA SER A 40 -6.53 -6.01 -9.66
C SER A 40 -5.24 -5.57 -8.95
N GLY A 41 -4.12 -5.44 -9.67
CA GLY A 41 -2.86 -4.94 -9.11
C GLY A 41 -2.95 -3.49 -8.65
N LEU A 42 -3.63 -2.63 -9.43
CA LEU A 42 -3.87 -1.24 -9.05
C LEU A 42 -4.75 -1.13 -7.82
N TYR A 43 -5.78 -1.98 -7.71
CA TYR A 43 -6.63 -2.04 -6.51
C TYR A 43 -5.82 -2.43 -5.27
N TYR A 44 -5.01 -3.49 -5.34
CA TYR A 44 -4.13 -3.89 -4.23
C TYR A 44 -3.15 -2.79 -3.85
N TYR A 45 -2.53 -2.15 -4.83
CA TYR A 45 -1.62 -1.03 -4.58
C TYR A 45 -2.33 0.12 -3.87
N LEU A 46 -3.51 0.53 -4.34
CA LEU A 46 -4.21 1.69 -3.80
C LEU A 46 -4.75 1.47 -2.37
N PHE A 47 -5.37 0.33 -2.12
CA PHE A 47 -6.09 0.12 -0.85
C PHE A 47 -5.28 -0.65 0.19
N ARG A 48 -4.33 -1.50 -0.24
CA ARG A 48 -3.52 -2.30 0.69
C ARG A 48 -2.12 -1.73 0.92
N TYR A 49 -1.50 -1.12 -0.10
CA TYR A 49 -0.14 -0.57 0.02
C TYR A 49 -0.12 0.95 0.24
N ALA A 50 -0.91 1.72 -0.52
CA ALA A 50 -0.99 3.17 -0.40
C ALA A 50 -1.92 3.64 0.73
N GLY A 51 -2.56 2.71 1.46
CA GLY A 51 -3.30 2.99 2.69
C GLY A 51 -4.52 3.89 2.52
N ILE A 52 -5.15 3.93 1.32
CA ILE A 52 -6.34 4.75 1.11
C ILE A 52 -7.49 4.21 1.98
N PRO A 53 -8.01 5.01 2.95
CA PRO A 53 -9.04 4.54 3.87
C PRO A 53 -10.38 4.29 3.17
N GLY A 54 -11.13 3.31 3.68
CA GLY A 54 -12.48 2.99 3.19
C GLY A 54 -12.48 2.06 1.98
N ASP A 55 -11.81 0.91 2.09
CA ASP A 55 -11.91 -0.15 1.08
C ASP A 55 -13.40 -0.46 0.78
N PRO A 56 -13.90 -0.12 -0.42
CA PRO A 56 -15.31 -0.23 -0.74
C PRO A 56 -15.80 -1.68 -0.85
N SER A 57 -14.89 -2.65 -0.94
CA SER A 57 -15.23 -4.06 -1.07
C SER A 57 -14.74 -4.94 0.09
N ALA A 58 -14.04 -4.35 1.06
CA ALA A 58 -13.46 -5.08 2.19
C ALA A 58 -12.66 -6.33 1.74
N GLY A 59 -11.85 -6.22 0.68
CA GLY A 59 -11.07 -7.33 0.13
C GLY A 59 -11.77 -8.22 -0.90
N THR A 60 -13.10 -8.15 -1.03
CA THR A 60 -13.88 -9.10 -1.86
C THR A 60 -13.76 -8.91 -3.38
N PHE A 61 -13.47 -7.69 -3.83
CA PHE A 61 -13.35 -7.37 -5.26
C PHE A 61 -12.18 -8.10 -5.96
N PRO A 62 -10.96 -8.14 -5.38
CA PRO A 62 -9.87 -8.99 -5.84
C PRO A 62 -10.27 -10.45 -6.12
N SER A 63 -10.92 -11.11 -5.16
CA SER A 63 -11.30 -12.53 -5.27
C SER A 63 -12.31 -12.77 -6.39
N PHE A 64 -13.28 -11.84 -6.55
CA PHE A 64 -14.19 -11.85 -7.69
C PHE A 64 -13.46 -11.74 -9.04
N ILE A 65 -12.59 -10.73 -9.20
CA ILE A 65 -11.89 -10.46 -10.47
C ILE A 65 -10.91 -11.59 -10.81
N PHE A 66 -10.21 -12.13 -9.81
CA PHE A 66 -9.29 -13.24 -9.98
C PHE A 66 -10.01 -14.45 -10.58
N VAL A 67 -11.05 -14.95 -9.90
CA VAL A 67 -11.78 -16.14 -10.36
C VAL A 67 -12.45 -15.89 -11.71
N LEU A 68 -13.09 -14.73 -11.90
CA LEU A 68 -13.70 -14.36 -13.18
C LEU A 68 -12.69 -14.44 -14.33
N SER A 69 -11.51 -13.81 -14.16
CA SER A 69 -10.49 -13.69 -15.21
C SER A 69 -9.89 -15.04 -15.57
N PHE A 70 -9.47 -15.82 -14.57
CA PHE A 70 -8.82 -17.11 -14.79
C PHE A 70 -9.80 -18.18 -15.27
N THR A 71 -11.05 -18.17 -14.81
CA THR A 71 -12.10 -19.07 -15.33
C THR A 71 -12.43 -18.75 -16.79
N VAL A 72 -12.59 -17.47 -17.17
CA VAL A 72 -12.81 -17.09 -18.58
C VAL A 72 -11.62 -17.52 -19.44
N LEU A 73 -10.39 -17.22 -19.00
CA LEU A 73 -9.18 -17.59 -19.72
C LEU A 73 -9.08 -19.10 -19.90
N ALA A 74 -9.26 -19.88 -18.84
CA ALA A 74 -9.21 -21.35 -18.88
C ALA A 74 -10.24 -21.92 -19.86
N ARG A 75 -11.46 -21.37 -19.91
CA ARG A 75 -12.51 -21.84 -20.82
C ARG A 75 -12.23 -21.51 -22.28
N LEU A 76 -11.64 -20.35 -22.56
CA LEU A 76 -11.32 -19.92 -23.92
C LEU A 76 -10.09 -20.65 -24.49
N THR A 77 -9.18 -21.07 -23.62
CA THR A 77 -7.92 -21.71 -24.00
C THR A 77 -7.90 -23.22 -23.76
N SER A 78 -8.96 -23.78 -23.15
CA SER A 78 -9.07 -25.20 -22.81
C SER A 78 -8.81 -26.11 -24.00
N THR A 79 -7.94 -27.09 -23.78
CA THR A 79 -7.64 -28.16 -24.76
C THR A 79 -8.52 -29.40 -24.57
N ALA A 80 -9.39 -29.42 -23.54
CA ALA A 80 -10.26 -30.55 -23.28
C ALA A 80 -11.26 -30.79 -24.43
N HIS A 81 -11.33 -32.04 -24.89
CA HIS A 81 -12.20 -32.45 -25.99
C HIS A 81 -13.66 -32.69 -25.56
N ASN A 82 -13.90 -32.92 -24.26
CA ASN A 82 -15.23 -33.19 -23.69
C ASN A 82 -15.69 -32.06 -22.76
N THR A 83 -17.00 -31.97 -22.57
CA THR A 83 -17.60 -30.94 -21.69
C THR A 83 -17.08 -31.04 -20.26
N LEU A 84 -16.95 -32.26 -19.73
CA LEU A 84 -16.47 -32.49 -18.37
C LEU A 84 -15.05 -31.95 -18.14
N GLY A 85 -14.12 -32.19 -19.06
CA GLY A 85 -12.75 -31.69 -18.94
C GLY A 85 -12.66 -30.18 -19.00
N ARG A 86 -13.55 -29.52 -19.77
CA ARG A 86 -13.65 -28.05 -19.80
C ARG A 86 -14.12 -27.49 -18.47
N GLU A 87 -15.14 -28.10 -17.87
CA GLU A 87 -15.67 -27.68 -16.58
C GLU A 87 -14.65 -27.89 -15.45
N LEU A 88 -13.96 -29.05 -15.44
CA LEU A 88 -12.89 -29.33 -14.47
C LEU A 88 -11.74 -28.34 -14.58
N GLN A 89 -11.29 -28.04 -15.80
CA GLN A 89 -10.19 -27.09 -16.02
C GLN A 89 -10.57 -25.67 -15.61
N SER A 90 -11.82 -25.25 -15.85
CA SER A 90 -12.27 -23.92 -15.46
C SER A 90 -12.59 -23.82 -13.96
N GLY A 91 -13.08 -24.92 -13.37
CA GLY A 91 -13.38 -25.04 -11.94
C GLY A 91 -12.14 -25.18 -11.08
N ALA A 92 -11.00 -25.58 -11.65
CA ALA A 92 -9.72 -25.63 -10.92
C ALA A 92 -9.35 -24.26 -10.31
N TRP A 93 -9.67 -23.16 -10.97
CA TRP A 93 -9.41 -21.81 -10.46
C TRP A 93 -10.32 -21.39 -9.31
N LEU A 94 -11.59 -21.85 -9.34
CA LEU A 94 -12.47 -21.70 -8.19
C LEU A 94 -11.99 -22.56 -7.03
N PHE A 95 -11.56 -23.80 -7.29
CA PHE A 95 -10.98 -24.67 -6.27
C PHE A 95 -9.71 -24.07 -5.66
N VAL A 96 -8.82 -23.51 -6.49
CA VAL A 96 -7.65 -22.76 -6.02
C VAL A 96 -8.11 -21.65 -5.09
N ALA A 97 -9.02 -20.76 -5.50
CA ALA A 97 -9.50 -19.70 -4.62
C ALA A 97 -10.11 -20.22 -3.30
N LEU A 98 -11.00 -21.23 -3.37
CA LEU A 98 -11.70 -21.75 -2.18
C LEU A 98 -10.82 -22.53 -1.20
N VAL A 99 -9.76 -23.18 -1.68
CA VAL A 99 -8.80 -23.91 -0.84
C VAL A 99 -7.68 -23.00 -0.35
N PHE A 100 -7.38 -21.94 -1.11
CA PHE A 100 -6.31 -21.00 -0.79
C PHE A 100 -6.68 -20.06 0.37
N GLU A 101 -7.90 -19.52 0.41
CA GLU A 101 -8.32 -18.61 1.50
C GLU A 101 -8.19 -19.25 2.90
N PRO A 102 -8.63 -20.51 3.14
CA PRO A 102 -8.39 -21.18 4.42
C PRO A 102 -6.92 -21.49 4.68
N LEU A 103 -6.13 -21.84 3.65
CA LEU A 103 -4.72 -22.23 3.81
C LEU A 103 -3.81 -21.05 4.17
N LEU A 104 -4.18 -19.83 3.80
CA LEU A 104 -3.46 -18.61 4.15
C LEU A 104 -3.99 -17.92 5.42
N GLY A 105 -5.01 -18.47 6.07
CA GLY A 105 -5.63 -17.83 7.24
C GLY A 105 -6.43 -16.57 6.92
N THR A 106 -6.58 -16.19 5.64
CA THR A 106 -7.34 -15.03 5.16
C THR A 106 -8.83 -15.30 4.98
N PHE A 107 -9.35 -16.37 5.60
CA PHE A 107 -10.72 -16.82 5.33
C PHE A 107 -11.77 -15.76 5.69
N ASP A 108 -12.37 -15.16 4.66
CA ASP A 108 -13.56 -14.31 4.78
C ASP A 108 -14.73 -14.89 3.97
N VAL A 109 -15.93 -14.81 4.53
CA VAL A 109 -17.15 -15.34 3.89
C VAL A 109 -17.50 -14.53 2.63
N GLY A 110 -17.18 -13.23 2.62
CA GLY A 110 -17.30 -12.34 1.49
C GLY A 110 -16.37 -12.73 0.34
N ASP A 111 -15.13 -13.12 0.62
CA ASP A 111 -14.18 -13.57 -0.41
C ASP A 111 -14.63 -14.87 -1.08
N VAL A 112 -15.14 -15.82 -0.29
CA VAL A 112 -15.77 -17.05 -0.79
C VAL A 112 -16.98 -16.74 -1.67
N ALA A 113 -17.87 -15.84 -1.21
CA ALA A 113 -19.04 -15.43 -1.97
C ALA A 113 -18.65 -14.72 -3.28
N ALA A 114 -17.62 -13.88 -3.25
CA ALA A 114 -17.09 -13.16 -4.40
C ALA A 114 -16.44 -14.11 -5.42
N ALA A 115 -15.63 -15.07 -4.97
CA ALA A 115 -15.05 -16.12 -5.80
C ALA A 115 -16.14 -16.93 -6.53
N LEU A 116 -17.18 -17.35 -5.80
CA LEU A 116 -18.33 -18.05 -6.38
C LEU A 116 -19.08 -17.19 -7.40
N ALA A 117 -19.32 -15.91 -7.08
CA ALA A 117 -19.94 -14.97 -8.00
C ALA A 117 -19.12 -14.78 -9.29
N GLY A 118 -17.80 -14.64 -9.15
CA GLY A 118 -16.87 -14.54 -10.29
C GLY A 118 -16.94 -15.77 -11.19
N TYR A 119 -16.96 -16.96 -10.60
CA TYR A 119 -17.13 -18.21 -11.34
C TYR A 119 -18.47 -18.28 -12.08
N VAL A 120 -19.58 -17.96 -11.40
CA VAL A 120 -20.93 -17.99 -11.98
C VAL A 120 -21.04 -17.00 -13.15
N VAL A 121 -20.45 -15.81 -13.04
CA VAL A 121 -20.43 -14.79 -14.11
C VAL A 121 -19.54 -15.22 -15.28
N ALA A 122 -18.42 -15.89 -15.02
CA ALA A 122 -17.49 -16.36 -16.05
C ALA A 122 -18.13 -17.37 -17.03
N LEU A 123 -19.08 -18.18 -16.57
CA LEU A 123 -19.71 -19.23 -17.37
C LEU A 123 -20.53 -18.69 -18.56
N PRO A 124 -21.52 -17.79 -18.41
CA PRO A 124 -22.22 -17.20 -19.53
C PRO A 124 -21.33 -16.25 -20.34
N LEU A 125 -20.42 -15.52 -19.68
CA LEU A 125 -19.50 -14.59 -20.36
C LEU A 125 -18.57 -15.32 -21.33
N SER A 126 -17.94 -16.41 -20.89
CA SER A 126 -17.08 -17.23 -21.75
C SER A 126 -17.85 -17.82 -22.93
N ARG A 127 -19.12 -18.24 -22.74
CA ARG A 127 -19.97 -18.72 -23.84
C ARG A 127 -20.33 -17.61 -24.84
N ALA A 128 -20.59 -16.40 -24.36
CA ALA A 128 -20.85 -15.25 -25.22
C ALA A 128 -19.62 -14.89 -26.07
N ILE A 129 -18.42 -15.00 -25.50
CA ILE A 129 -17.14 -14.76 -26.19
C ILE A 129 -16.81 -15.88 -27.18
N ASP A 130 -17.05 -17.15 -26.82
CA ASP A 130 -16.75 -18.36 -27.64
C ASP A 130 -17.67 -18.46 -28.88
N ARG A 131 -18.85 -17.84 -28.88
CA ARG A 131 -19.86 -17.99 -29.95
C ARG A 131 -19.40 -17.55 -31.36
N ASN A 132 -18.43 -16.63 -31.48
CA ASN A 132 -18.09 -16.00 -32.77
C ASN A 132 -16.57 -15.91 -33.08
N LYS A 133 -15.70 -16.70 -32.42
CA LYS A 133 -14.24 -16.61 -32.63
C LYS A 133 -13.57 -17.96 -32.90
N PRO A 134 -12.51 -18.01 -33.74
CA PRO A 134 -11.68 -19.20 -33.90
C PRO A 134 -11.01 -19.54 -32.56
N ARG A 135 -11.10 -20.81 -32.16
CA ARG A 135 -10.53 -21.30 -30.90
C ARG A 135 -9.00 -21.22 -30.95
N ILE A 136 -8.43 -20.40 -30.07
CA ILE A 136 -6.98 -20.32 -29.89
C ILE A 136 -6.55 -21.56 -29.11
N ARG A 137 -5.90 -22.52 -29.78
CA ARG A 137 -5.28 -23.66 -29.10
C ARG A 137 -3.95 -23.21 -28.50
N VAL A 138 -3.88 -23.20 -27.19
CA VAL A 138 -2.63 -23.00 -26.45
C VAL A 138 -2.15 -24.36 -25.95
N GLY A 139 -0.84 -24.61 -26.02
CA GLY A 139 -0.26 -25.91 -25.63
C GLY A 139 -0.47 -26.23 -24.16
N LYS A 140 -0.41 -27.50 -23.76
CA LYS A 140 -0.56 -27.93 -22.35
C LYS A 140 0.42 -27.22 -21.40
N THR A 141 1.61 -26.90 -21.88
CA THR A 141 2.65 -26.13 -21.15
C THR A 141 2.14 -24.76 -20.72
N PHE A 142 1.31 -24.10 -21.52
CA PHE A 142 0.76 -22.78 -21.19
C PHE A 142 -0.20 -22.84 -20.01
N HIS A 143 -1.06 -23.87 -19.96
CA HIS A 143 -1.98 -24.09 -18.84
C HIS A 143 -1.26 -24.44 -17.54
N LEU A 144 -0.16 -25.18 -17.65
CA LEU A 144 0.71 -25.47 -16.50
C LEU A 144 1.41 -24.19 -16.01
N LEU A 145 1.84 -23.31 -16.93
CA LEU A 145 2.47 -22.03 -16.59
C LEU A 145 1.50 -21.03 -15.98
N THR A 146 0.24 -20.97 -16.43
CA THR A 146 -0.76 -20.10 -15.79
C THR A 146 -1.06 -20.60 -14.37
N LEU A 147 -1.29 -21.89 -14.19
CA LEU A 147 -1.42 -22.52 -12.86
C LEU A 147 -0.20 -22.24 -11.97
N ALA A 148 1.02 -22.38 -12.51
CA ALA A 148 2.26 -22.09 -11.78
C ALA A 148 2.45 -20.59 -11.46
N SER A 149 1.99 -19.68 -12.33
CA SER A 149 2.03 -18.23 -12.06
C SER A 149 1.06 -17.81 -10.95
N GLY A 150 -0.08 -18.49 -10.82
CA GLY A 150 -0.96 -18.34 -9.64
C GLY A 150 -0.27 -18.79 -8.35
N LEU A 151 0.59 -19.81 -8.43
CA LEU A 151 1.44 -20.23 -7.30
C LEU A 151 2.58 -19.24 -6.98
N PHE A 152 3.00 -18.37 -7.92
CA PHE A 152 4.12 -17.44 -7.68
C PHE A 152 3.70 -16.20 -6.88
N PHE A 153 2.41 -15.84 -6.90
CA PHE A 153 1.83 -14.83 -6.00
C PHE A 153 1.88 -15.23 -4.51
N ILE A 154 2.21 -16.49 -4.21
CA ILE A 154 2.28 -17.06 -2.86
C ILE A 154 3.59 -16.69 -2.14
N ILE A 155 4.68 -16.47 -2.88
CA ILE A 155 6.02 -16.32 -2.28
C ILE A 155 6.32 -14.85 -1.93
N GLY A 156 5.31 -13.98 -1.94
CA GLY A 156 5.45 -12.54 -1.64
C GLY A 156 4.51 -12.02 -0.57
N SER A 157 3.76 -12.90 0.11
CA SER A 157 3.06 -12.55 1.34
C SER A 157 3.88 -13.08 2.50
N ASP A 158 4.88 -12.31 2.90
CA ASP A 158 5.42 -12.48 4.25
C ASP A 158 4.27 -12.16 5.23
N ASP A 159 4.02 -13.12 6.13
CA ASP A 159 3.22 -13.06 7.35
C ASP A 159 1.71 -12.76 7.25
N PHE A 160 0.92 -13.76 6.85
CA PHE A 160 -0.49 -13.83 7.24
C PHE A 160 -0.69 -15.04 8.17
N CYS A 161 -0.75 -14.76 9.47
CA CYS A 161 -0.84 -15.74 10.53
C CYS A 161 -2.16 -16.53 10.47
N ALA A 162 -2.08 -17.76 9.97
CA ALA A 162 -3.08 -18.79 10.23
C ALA A 162 -2.81 -19.36 11.64
N ASP A 163 -3.86 -19.53 12.44
CA ASP A 163 -3.87 -20.17 13.77
C ASP A 163 -3.86 -19.23 14.99
N GLY A 164 -4.68 -18.17 14.96
CA GLY A 164 -5.39 -17.65 16.15
C GLY A 164 -4.59 -17.01 17.31
N GLU A 165 -3.26 -17.07 17.29
CA GLU A 165 -2.36 -16.39 18.21
C GLU A 165 -1.36 -15.58 17.38
N CYS A 166 -1.78 -14.40 16.93
CA CYS A 166 -0.83 -13.34 16.59
C CYS A 166 -0.30 -12.70 17.88
N ASP A 167 0.31 -13.49 18.76
CA ASP A 167 0.95 -12.98 19.98
C ASP A 167 2.40 -12.56 19.70
N HIS A 168 2.54 -11.75 18.65
CA HIS A 168 3.68 -10.86 18.45
C HIS A 168 3.20 -9.41 18.46
N SER A 169 2.05 -9.15 19.09
CA SER A 169 1.57 -7.78 19.25
C SER A 169 2.33 -7.16 20.41
N ALA A 170 3.19 -6.20 20.14
CA ALA A 170 4.02 -5.59 21.16
C ALA A 170 3.16 -4.73 22.10
N ASP A 171 3.50 -4.74 23.39
CA ASP A 171 2.74 -4.00 24.39
C ASP A 171 3.10 -2.52 24.31
N PRO A 172 2.14 -1.60 24.08
CA PRO A 172 2.43 -0.18 23.92
C PRO A 172 2.97 0.44 25.21
N VAL A 173 4.07 1.18 25.09
CA VAL A 173 4.66 1.99 26.17
C VAL A 173 4.14 3.43 26.05
N TYR A 174 3.64 3.99 27.15
CA TYR A 174 2.95 5.28 27.15
C TYR A 174 3.75 6.41 27.82
N MET A 175 3.62 7.61 27.28
CA MET A 175 3.87 8.87 27.99
C MET A 175 2.54 9.55 28.29
N SER A 176 2.28 9.83 29.58
CA SER A 176 1.05 10.53 29.97
C SER A 176 0.96 11.93 29.36
N TYR A 177 -0.25 12.43 29.11
CA TYR A 177 -0.45 13.79 28.57
C TYR A 177 0.15 14.87 29.48
N ALA A 178 0.12 14.67 30.80
CA ALA A 178 0.75 15.59 31.74
C ALA A 178 2.28 15.61 31.56
N ALA A 179 2.91 14.44 31.42
CA ALA A 179 4.34 14.33 31.17
C ALA A 179 4.72 14.95 29.81
N LEU A 180 3.97 14.64 28.75
CA LEU A 180 4.14 15.21 27.41
C LEU A 180 4.15 16.75 27.45
N ARG A 181 3.17 17.33 28.14
CA ARG A 181 2.99 18.79 28.22
C ARG A 181 4.00 19.49 29.14
N SER A 182 4.77 18.73 29.92
CA SER A 182 5.89 19.24 30.74
C SER A 182 7.27 18.90 30.18
N ALA A 183 7.35 18.11 29.11
CA ALA A 183 8.61 17.53 28.62
C ALA A 183 9.36 18.42 27.62
N VAL A 184 8.79 19.57 27.24
CA VAL A 184 9.46 20.50 26.33
C VAL A 184 10.50 21.31 27.09
N GLU A 185 11.76 21.18 26.68
CA GLU A 185 12.88 21.81 27.36
C GLU A 185 14.06 22.09 26.43
N LEU A 186 14.91 23.04 26.82
CA LEU A 186 16.19 23.28 26.16
C LEU A 186 17.29 22.48 26.85
N THR A 187 18.06 21.74 26.07
CA THR A 187 19.15 20.90 26.53
C THR A 187 20.43 21.20 25.77
N ASP A 188 21.55 20.66 26.26
CA ASP A 188 22.84 20.78 25.59
C ASP A 188 22.80 20.17 24.17
N PRO A 189 23.54 20.75 23.21
CA PRO A 189 23.60 20.21 21.86
C PRO A 189 24.13 18.79 21.84
N ARG A 190 23.52 17.96 20.99
CA ARG A 190 23.82 16.54 20.86
C ARG A 190 23.99 16.13 19.40
N PRO A 191 24.62 14.98 19.10
CA PRO A 191 24.79 14.52 17.72
C PRO A 191 23.45 14.26 17.03
N ILE A 192 23.35 14.65 15.76
CA ILE A 192 22.23 14.29 14.88
C ILE A 192 22.34 12.81 14.53
N ARG A 193 21.26 12.03 14.69
CA ARG A 193 21.24 10.60 14.34
C ARG A 193 20.35 10.34 13.13
N ALA A 194 19.09 10.75 13.21
CA ALA A 194 18.06 10.59 12.20
C ALA A 194 17.41 11.95 11.94
N GLY A 195 18.19 12.86 11.34
CA GLY A 195 17.73 14.18 10.95
C GLY A 195 16.61 14.11 9.91
N GLY A 196 15.52 14.82 10.16
CA GLY A 196 14.36 14.94 9.27
C GLY A 196 14.34 16.30 8.56
N ASN A 197 13.18 16.95 8.61
CA ASN A 197 12.98 18.28 8.01
C ASN A 197 13.89 19.33 8.66
N PHE A 198 14.34 20.32 7.89
CA PHE A 198 15.10 21.45 8.40
C PHE A 198 14.57 22.79 7.91
N VAL A 199 14.79 23.83 8.70
CA VAL A 199 14.40 25.21 8.41
C VAL A 199 15.60 26.11 8.62
N LEU A 200 15.87 26.99 7.65
CA LEU A 200 16.79 28.11 7.82
C LEU A 200 16.00 29.32 8.35
N TYR A 201 16.37 29.81 9.52
CA TYR A 201 15.75 30.95 10.18
C TYR A 201 16.83 31.93 10.66
N GLY A 202 16.89 33.11 10.02
CA GLY A 202 18.00 34.03 10.22
C GLY A 202 19.34 33.34 9.91
N ASP A 203 20.24 33.36 10.89
CA ASP A 203 21.53 32.67 10.81
C ASP A 203 21.51 31.26 11.46
N TYR A 204 20.34 30.73 11.80
CA TYR A 204 20.20 29.42 12.44
C TYR A 204 19.65 28.37 11.49
N LEU A 205 20.20 27.16 11.58
CA LEU A 205 19.61 25.95 11.03
C LEU A 205 18.90 25.20 12.15
N LEU A 206 17.60 25.00 11.98
CA LEU A 206 16.76 24.19 12.85
C LEU A 206 16.52 22.85 12.17
N ILE A 207 16.96 21.76 12.78
CA ILE A 207 16.86 20.42 12.18
C ILE A 207 16.02 19.53 13.09
N ASN A 208 14.91 19.00 12.59
CA ASN A 208 14.11 18.02 13.30
C ASN A 208 14.91 16.72 13.51
N GLU A 209 14.82 16.15 14.70
CA GLU A 209 15.18 14.77 15.03
C GLU A 209 13.87 14.04 15.31
N ARG A 210 13.49 13.10 14.43
CA ARG A 210 12.16 12.49 14.42
C ARG A 210 11.79 11.95 15.81
N ASN A 211 10.60 12.33 16.27
CA ASN A 211 9.99 12.02 17.57
C ASN A 211 10.76 12.49 18.82
N GLN A 212 11.85 13.24 18.66
CA GLN A 212 12.70 13.64 19.78
C GLN A 212 12.77 15.16 19.98
N GLY A 213 12.80 15.94 18.89
CA GLY A 213 12.86 17.41 19.00
C GLY A 213 13.63 18.10 17.87
N ILE A 214 14.29 19.21 18.21
CA ILE A 214 14.86 20.15 17.24
C ILE A 214 16.31 20.49 17.61
N HIS A 215 17.24 20.20 16.71
CA HIS A 215 18.62 20.68 16.80
C HIS A 215 18.70 22.15 16.40
N VAL A 216 19.40 22.95 17.20
CA VAL A 216 19.67 24.36 16.90
C VAL A 216 21.15 24.50 16.56
N ILE A 217 21.41 24.94 15.33
CA ILE A 217 22.76 25.09 14.78
C ILE A 217 22.96 26.54 14.36
N ASP A 218 23.98 27.18 14.91
CA ASP A 218 24.46 28.48 14.45
C ASP A 218 25.21 28.32 13.12
N ASN A 219 24.68 28.96 12.09
CA ASN A 219 25.13 28.88 10.71
C ASN A 219 25.60 30.24 10.16
N ARG A 220 26.04 31.16 11.04
CA ARG A 220 26.64 32.46 10.64
C ARG A 220 27.87 32.32 9.75
N ASP A 221 28.62 31.24 9.93
CA ASP A 221 29.67 30.80 9.02
C ASP A 221 29.30 29.42 8.46
N PRO A 222 28.73 29.35 7.24
CA PRO A 222 28.32 28.08 6.64
C PRO A 222 29.46 27.08 6.40
N ALA A 223 30.73 27.55 6.40
CA ALA A 223 31.87 26.65 6.31
C ALA A 223 32.15 25.93 7.64
N VAL A 224 31.67 26.47 8.76
CA VAL A 224 31.90 25.95 10.13
C VAL A 224 30.63 26.10 10.99
N PRO A 225 29.54 25.37 10.67
CA PRO A 225 28.32 25.39 11.48
C PRO A 225 28.59 24.87 12.89
N LYS A 226 27.93 25.45 13.90
CA LYS A 226 28.11 25.10 15.32
C LYS A 226 26.79 24.69 15.95
N ALA A 227 26.70 23.46 16.44
CA ALA A 227 25.58 23.03 17.27
C ALA A 227 25.60 23.84 18.58
N VAL A 228 24.48 24.50 18.91
CA VAL A 228 24.39 25.38 20.09
C VAL A 228 23.42 24.87 21.15
N ALA A 229 22.36 24.18 20.76
CA ALA A 229 21.38 23.62 21.69
C ALA A 229 20.56 22.50 21.04
N PHE A 230 19.83 21.76 21.86
CA PHE A 230 18.78 20.85 21.42
C PHE A 230 17.49 21.15 22.19
N ILE A 231 16.39 21.40 21.47
CA ILE A 231 15.06 21.59 22.05
C ILE A 231 14.36 20.24 22.05
N THR A 232 14.16 19.65 23.21
CA THR A 232 13.37 18.43 23.37
C THR A 232 11.91 18.75 23.09
N VAL A 233 11.32 18.06 22.11
CA VAL A 233 9.89 18.13 21.80
C VAL A 233 9.43 16.71 21.48
N PRO A 234 8.87 15.97 22.46
CA PRO A 234 8.47 14.58 22.22
C PRO A 234 7.42 14.49 21.13
N GLY A 235 7.60 13.53 20.21
CA GLY A 235 6.71 13.34 19.06
C GLY A 235 6.83 14.42 17.98
N ASN A 236 7.93 15.18 17.95
CA ASN A 236 8.15 16.16 16.89
C ASN A 236 8.58 15.50 15.58
N THR A 237 7.81 15.74 14.52
CA THR A 237 8.11 15.26 13.17
C THR A 237 8.32 16.41 12.18
N SER A 238 7.85 17.61 12.53
CA SER A 238 7.90 18.78 11.67
C SER A 238 7.99 20.07 12.47
N LEU A 239 8.56 21.11 11.84
CA LEU A 239 8.53 22.45 12.38
C LEU A 239 8.38 23.49 11.27
N VAL A 240 7.84 24.64 11.64
CA VAL A 240 7.82 25.84 10.81
C VAL A 240 8.10 27.06 11.66
N VAL A 241 8.77 28.06 11.10
CA VAL A 241 8.99 29.34 11.78
C VAL A 241 8.14 30.42 11.13
N ARG A 242 7.38 31.16 11.94
CA ARG A 242 6.60 32.32 11.49
C ARG A 242 6.57 33.37 12.59
N ASN A 243 6.84 34.63 12.24
CA ASN A 243 6.81 35.77 13.15
C ASN A 243 7.63 35.50 14.43
N ASP A 244 8.86 35.01 14.25
CA ASP A 244 9.80 34.73 15.33
C ASP A 244 9.30 33.69 16.35
N ILE A 245 8.38 32.82 15.94
CA ILE A 245 7.86 31.69 16.70
C ILE A 245 8.11 30.40 15.91
N ILE A 246 8.71 29.41 16.57
CA ILE A 246 8.78 28.03 16.08
C ILE A 246 7.47 27.35 16.45
N PHE A 247 6.76 26.85 15.45
CA PHE A 247 5.61 25.97 15.61
C PHE A 247 6.08 24.54 15.35
N ALA A 248 5.90 23.68 16.33
CA ALA A 248 6.36 22.30 16.33
C ALA A 248 5.22 21.38 16.75
N ASP A 249 5.02 20.28 16.04
CA ASP A 249 4.14 19.21 16.51
C ASP A 249 4.75 18.47 17.70
N SER A 250 3.89 17.99 18.59
CA SER A 250 4.25 17.19 19.76
C SER A 250 3.16 16.15 19.99
N PHE A 251 3.22 15.07 19.20
CA PHE A 251 2.12 14.10 19.06
C PHE A 251 0.79 14.81 18.75
N VAL A 252 -0.17 14.76 19.67
CA VAL A 252 -1.51 15.34 19.53
C VAL A 252 -1.56 16.86 19.69
N ASP A 253 -0.48 17.48 20.19
CA ASP A 253 -0.41 18.90 20.51
C ASP A 253 0.40 19.69 19.45
N LEU A 254 0.09 20.98 19.32
CA LEU A 254 0.92 21.97 18.63
C LEU A 254 1.56 22.92 19.64
N VAL A 255 2.88 23.02 19.61
CA VAL A 255 3.69 23.83 20.52
C VAL A 255 4.21 25.06 19.78
N ALA A 256 4.11 26.22 20.41
CA ALA A 256 4.64 27.49 19.93
C ALA A 256 5.76 27.96 20.86
N LEU A 257 6.97 28.08 20.31
CA LEU A 257 8.19 28.42 21.05
C LEU A 257 8.74 29.75 20.53
N ALA A 258 9.00 30.71 21.42
CA ALA A 258 9.61 31.97 21.02
C ALA A 258 11.07 31.76 20.59
N THR A 259 11.52 32.54 19.61
CA THR A 259 12.90 32.51 19.10
C THR A 259 13.77 33.68 19.57
N SER A 260 13.28 34.44 20.56
CA SER A 260 13.90 35.69 21.03
C SER A 260 15.33 35.52 21.55
N ASP A 261 15.62 34.39 22.20
CA ASP A 261 16.98 33.96 22.56
C ASP A 261 17.08 32.44 22.41
N MET A 262 17.88 31.97 21.44
CA MET A 262 18.11 30.53 21.20
C MET A 262 18.87 29.82 22.34
N LYS A 263 19.14 30.50 23.45
CA LYS A 263 19.72 29.96 24.68
C LYS A 263 18.73 29.79 25.82
N THR A 264 17.50 30.31 25.67
CA THR A 264 16.43 30.14 26.66
C THR A 264 15.16 29.74 25.94
N LEU A 265 14.47 28.73 26.43
CA LEU A 265 13.21 28.31 25.83
C LEU A 265 12.03 29.00 26.53
N ASP A 266 11.16 29.59 25.73
CA ASP A 266 9.87 30.12 26.20
C ASP A 266 8.75 29.51 25.35
N GLU A 267 7.96 28.61 25.97
CA GLU A 267 6.74 28.04 25.37
C GLU A 267 5.61 29.06 25.51
N VAL A 268 5.42 29.87 24.47
CA VAL A 268 4.44 30.98 24.49
C VAL A 268 3.00 30.52 24.36
N SER A 269 2.77 29.34 23.77
CA SER A 269 1.44 28.74 23.65
C SER A 269 1.52 27.26 23.31
N ARG A 270 0.47 26.54 23.69
CA ARG A 270 0.21 25.17 23.26
C ARG A 270 -1.25 25.01 22.92
N GLN A 271 -1.51 24.47 21.73
CA GLN A 271 -2.85 24.01 21.36
C GLN A 271 -2.89 22.50 21.59
N GLN A 272 -3.72 22.08 22.54
CA GLN A 272 -3.83 20.68 22.93
C GLN A 272 -4.81 19.94 22.01
N ASP A 273 -4.51 18.67 21.73
CA ASP A 273 -5.43 17.73 21.07
C ASP A 273 -5.94 18.22 19.70
N ILE A 274 -5.08 18.89 18.92
CA ILE A 274 -5.44 19.41 17.59
C ILE A 274 -5.12 18.44 16.45
N PHE A 275 -4.16 17.54 16.67
CA PHE A 275 -3.77 16.54 15.70
C PHE A 275 -4.47 15.21 16.00
N PRO A 276 -4.82 14.42 14.97
CA PRO A 276 -5.33 13.07 15.17
C PRO A 276 -4.36 12.23 16.00
N TYR A 277 -4.89 11.45 16.93
CA TYR A 277 -4.10 10.49 17.69
C TYR A 277 -3.61 9.36 16.77
N ASP A 278 -2.30 9.14 16.75
CA ASP A 278 -1.65 8.06 15.99
C ASP A 278 -0.80 7.20 16.93
N PRO A 279 -1.23 5.96 17.26
CA PRO A 279 -0.46 5.06 18.12
C PRO A 279 0.83 4.54 17.47
N TYR A 280 0.98 4.65 16.14
CA TYR A 280 2.13 4.14 15.40
C TYR A 280 3.19 5.22 15.12
N GLN A 281 2.97 6.47 15.56
CA GLN A 281 3.86 7.58 15.25
C GLN A 281 5.32 7.33 15.69
N ALA A 282 5.50 6.70 16.84
CA ALA A 282 6.79 6.37 17.45
C ALA A 282 7.14 4.88 17.38
N ILE A 283 6.50 4.13 16.48
CA ILE A 283 6.64 2.69 16.33
C ILE A 283 7.31 2.39 15.00
N ASP A 284 8.14 1.33 14.97
CA ASP A 284 8.79 0.89 13.73
C ASP A 284 7.75 0.26 12.78
N ASP A 285 7.92 0.46 11.47
CA ASP A 285 6.90 0.13 10.46
C ASP A 285 6.55 -1.38 10.39
N ASP A 286 7.41 -2.25 10.91
CA ASP A 286 7.24 -3.72 10.95
C ASP A 286 6.63 -4.25 12.26
N VAL A 287 6.32 -3.37 13.22
CA VAL A 287 5.77 -3.75 14.52
C VAL A 287 4.26 -3.60 14.53
N VAL A 288 3.58 -4.69 14.93
CA VAL A 288 2.13 -4.67 15.19
C VAL A 288 1.93 -4.42 16.68
N LEU A 289 1.20 -3.37 17.03
CA LEU A 289 0.85 -3.12 18.42
C LEU A 289 -0.33 -3.99 18.86
N GLY A 290 -0.32 -4.38 20.14
CA GLY A 290 -1.49 -4.91 20.82
C GLY A 290 -2.59 -3.85 20.97
N SER A 291 -3.61 -4.14 21.77
CA SER A 291 -4.64 -3.14 22.07
C SER A 291 -4.04 -1.93 22.79
N TRP A 292 -4.34 -0.72 22.31
CA TRP A 292 -3.93 0.53 22.97
C TRP A 292 -5.09 1.27 23.65
N ASP A 293 -4.73 2.09 24.63
CA ASP A 293 -5.63 2.86 25.47
C ASP A 293 -5.23 4.34 25.45
N THR A 294 -6.06 5.15 24.81
CA THR A 294 -5.82 6.59 24.64
C THR A 294 -5.91 7.38 25.95
N GLU A 295 -6.50 6.81 27.01
CA GLU A 295 -6.56 7.48 28.32
C GLU A 295 -5.21 7.46 29.05
N LYS A 296 -4.31 6.53 28.70
CA LYS A 296 -2.98 6.41 29.32
C LYS A 296 -1.98 7.45 28.81
N GLY A 297 -2.25 8.08 27.68
CA GLY A 297 -1.37 9.07 27.04
C GLY A 297 -1.03 8.70 25.61
N VAL A 298 0.07 9.24 25.10
CA VAL A 298 0.59 8.95 23.76
C VAL A 298 1.50 7.74 23.80
N VAL A 299 1.49 6.92 22.75
CA VAL A 299 2.40 5.78 22.61
C VAL A 299 3.78 6.29 22.19
N ILE A 300 4.81 5.93 22.96
CA ILE A 300 6.21 6.35 22.74
C ILE A 300 7.16 5.19 22.40
N GLY A 301 6.65 3.97 22.37
CA GLY A 301 7.43 2.76 22.13
C GLY A 301 6.60 1.51 22.43
N TYR A 302 7.30 0.38 22.52
CA TYR A 302 6.70 -0.93 22.73
C TYR A 302 7.66 -1.87 23.48
N ASP A 303 7.11 -2.86 24.19
CA ASP A 303 7.83 -3.96 24.87
C ASP A 303 7.44 -5.34 24.29
#